data_AF-E1ZTS3-F1
#
_entry.id   AF-E1ZTS3-F1
#
_cell.length_a   1.000
_cell.length_b   1.000
_cell.length_c   1.000
_cell.angle_alpha   90.00
_cell.angle_beta   90.00
_cell.angle_gamma   90.00
#
_symmetry.space_group_name_H-M   'P 1'
#
loop_
_entity.id
_entity.type
_entity.pdbx_description
1 polymer ?
#
loop_
_entity_poly.entity_id
_entity_poly.type
_entity_poly.pdbx_seq_one_letter_code
_entity_poly.pdbx_strand_id
1 'polypeptide(L)'
;MRQTAQYPPGLAQCTSTSPYVGFEGQLTEFEHDVSGTVRIVDDCTFEVYGFTYDGQGPKVWWWGAPSTDNGDIRSEGRRIVPGQLTRGYDGETATFTLGDGITFDDFSVISLWCEEFFADFGHVELQQVRSETPVPDSPQPEPEAPEPEPPASSPPSPEPSPAGEPAPAPGPAAGADFDLANCVELLPGYFNLHWEVVDSQLVIGLEGRVGGDNRWLAFGFSAANATDVTMPGSDVVVGGMIGGECFAFDYMLQSRLQCSYTERGGVCPDFGLSGDPATNQVELLGCSKVGEVLAVTLTRPLAASDAWDRAWPLDGSGFPVWAVGPVSEGSNVTEPVVLYHRIQLPGLAAEESVHAPVGQGYRLDLGAASPPSSCRPLLAEAGAPAGAPTPGAAPAAAPRTPVATLSGVAEFNVTEGANPNYPNPPGWGVSYHINQQESPVLSVVRGTPYTFRVMAGPNHPFYLTDSIVGGGSFSGFANETIYGGGEEAHGTEEAPFLLEWMPDATTPDLLYYQCTIHMKLGWRVQVADA
;
A
#
# COMPACT_ATOMS: atom_id res chain seq x y z
N MET A 1 25.63 -6.46 -49.89
CA MET A 1 25.91 -5.14 -49.28
C MET A 1 24.75 -4.84 -48.35
N ARG A 2 24.95 -5.03 -47.04
CA ARG A 2 23.92 -4.69 -46.04
C ARG A 2 23.96 -3.17 -45.87
N GLN A 3 22.82 -2.51 -46.12
CA GLN A 3 22.65 -1.09 -45.83
C GLN A 3 22.74 -0.91 -44.32
N THR A 4 23.74 -0.15 -43.87
CA THR A 4 23.79 0.39 -42.51
C THR A 4 22.70 1.45 -42.39
N ALA A 5 21.74 1.22 -41.52
CA ALA A 5 20.78 2.23 -41.11
C ALA A 5 21.56 3.41 -40.50
N GLN A 6 21.47 4.58 -41.13
CA GLN A 6 22.01 5.82 -40.58
C GLN A 6 21.00 6.35 -39.56
N TYR A 7 21.38 6.31 -38.28
CA TYR A 7 20.66 7.00 -37.22
C TYR A 7 20.70 8.53 -37.42
N PRO A 8 19.62 9.26 -37.08
CA PRO A 8 19.60 10.72 -37.16
C PRO A 8 20.62 11.36 -36.18
N PRO A 9 21.20 12.51 -36.52
CA PRO A 9 22.26 13.13 -35.71
C PRO A 9 21.65 13.80 -34.47
N GLY A 10 22.00 13.32 -33.27
CA GLY A 10 21.66 14.01 -32.02
C GLY A 10 21.53 13.15 -30.76
N LEU A 11 21.47 11.83 -30.86
CA LEU A 11 21.48 10.92 -29.69
C LEU A 11 22.89 10.33 -29.51
N ALA A 12 23.38 10.32 -28.28
CA ALA A 12 24.62 9.60 -27.95
C ALA A 12 24.48 8.15 -28.43
N GLN A 13 25.48 7.63 -29.15
CA GLN A 13 25.44 6.23 -29.59
C GLN A 13 25.48 5.33 -28.35
N CYS A 14 24.48 4.47 -28.22
CA CYS A 14 24.45 3.49 -27.14
C CYS A 14 25.58 2.49 -27.32
N THR A 15 26.29 2.23 -26.22
CA THR A 15 27.34 1.22 -26.16
C THR A 15 26.73 -0.18 -26.17
N SER A 16 27.55 -1.24 -26.24
CA SER A 16 27.07 -2.63 -26.21
C SER A 16 27.87 -3.43 -25.18
N THR A 17 27.89 -2.94 -23.94
CA THR A 17 28.70 -3.45 -22.83
C THR A 17 27.88 -4.14 -21.73
N SER A 18 26.56 -3.95 -21.73
CA SER A 18 25.64 -4.56 -20.77
C SER A 18 25.68 -6.10 -20.89
N PRO A 19 25.65 -6.83 -19.76
CA PRO A 19 25.64 -8.30 -19.77
C PRO A 19 24.34 -8.89 -20.37
N TYR A 20 23.35 -8.05 -20.65
CA TYR A 20 22.10 -8.44 -21.28
C TYR A 20 22.13 -8.33 -22.81
N VAL A 21 23.16 -7.72 -23.41
CA VAL A 21 23.26 -7.62 -24.88
C VAL A 21 23.27 -9.01 -25.51
N GLY A 22 22.33 -9.24 -26.43
CA GLY A 22 22.11 -10.53 -27.08
C GLY A 22 21.10 -11.44 -26.36
N PHE A 23 20.52 -11.02 -25.24
CA PHE A 23 19.40 -11.74 -24.61
C PHE A 23 18.24 -11.85 -25.60
N GLU A 24 17.61 -13.02 -25.67
CA GLU A 24 16.36 -13.26 -26.39
C GLU A 24 15.36 -13.97 -25.46
N GLY A 25 14.13 -13.47 -25.38
CA GLY A 25 13.06 -14.06 -24.57
C GLY A 25 11.67 -13.80 -25.15
N GLN A 26 10.75 -14.75 -24.97
CA GLN A 26 9.37 -14.60 -25.44
C GLN A 26 8.54 -13.78 -24.47
N LEU A 27 7.68 -12.91 -25.00
CA LEU A 27 6.61 -12.29 -24.23
C LEU A 27 5.56 -13.34 -23.84
N THR A 28 5.07 -13.27 -22.60
CA THR A 28 3.83 -13.93 -22.20
C THR A 28 2.64 -13.24 -22.86
N GLU A 29 1.55 -13.98 -23.01
CA GLU A 29 0.26 -13.47 -23.49
C GLU A 29 -0.74 -13.55 -22.33
N PHE A 30 -1.14 -12.39 -21.81
CA PHE A 30 -2.21 -12.30 -20.82
C PHE A 30 -3.46 -11.67 -21.43
N GLU A 31 -3.31 -10.56 -22.14
CA GLU A 31 -4.41 -9.91 -22.85
C GLU A 31 -3.95 -9.20 -24.13
N HIS A 32 -4.91 -8.79 -24.96
CA HIS A 32 -4.70 -7.94 -26.13
C HIS A 32 -3.77 -8.51 -27.21
N ASP A 33 -3.79 -9.82 -27.39
CA ASP A 33 -3.00 -10.57 -28.39
C ASP A 33 -1.49 -10.34 -28.31
N VAL A 34 -0.98 -9.97 -27.12
CA VAL A 34 0.44 -9.66 -26.91
C VAL A 34 1.30 -10.89 -27.16
N SER A 35 2.14 -10.81 -28.18
CA SER A 35 3.11 -11.86 -28.51
C SER A 35 4.33 -11.29 -29.20
N GLY A 36 5.45 -12.02 -29.17
CA GLY A 36 6.69 -11.64 -29.83
C GLY A 36 7.92 -12.05 -29.03
N THR A 37 9.09 -11.92 -29.64
CA THR A 37 10.38 -12.22 -28.98
C THR A 37 11.15 -10.94 -28.75
N VAL A 38 11.39 -10.59 -27.50
CA VAL A 38 12.26 -9.47 -27.09
C VAL A 38 13.71 -9.85 -27.29
N ARG A 39 14.50 -8.96 -27.90
CA ARG A 39 15.95 -9.07 -28.01
C ARG A 39 16.63 -7.77 -27.59
N ILE A 40 17.60 -7.86 -26.68
CA ILE A 40 18.42 -6.70 -26.31
C ILE A 40 19.57 -6.53 -27.31
N VAL A 41 19.62 -5.39 -28.00
CA VAL A 41 20.51 -5.16 -29.15
C VAL A 41 21.78 -4.42 -28.74
N ASP A 42 21.65 -3.45 -27.84
CA ASP A 42 22.72 -2.65 -27.26
C ASP A 42 22.28 -2.14 -25.88
N ASP A 43 23.08 -1.31 -25.21
CA ASP A 43 22.89 -0.92 -23.80
C ASP A 43 21.63 -0.08 -23.54
N CYS A 44 20.98 0.43 -24.59
CA CYS A 44 19.78 1.24 -24.46
C CYS A 44 18.64 0.80 -25.40
N THR A 45 18.84 -0.26 -26.20
CA THR A 45 17.88 -0.61 -27.26
C THR A 45 17.50 -2.08 -27.16
N PHE A 46 16.20 -2.35 -27.23
CA PHE A 46 15.67 -3.68 -27.47
C PHE A 46 14.73 -3.70 -28.67
N GLU A 47 14.66 -4.84 -29.34
CA GLU A 47 13.75 -5.13 -30.46
C GLU A 47 12.74 -6.18 -30.04
N VAL A 48 11.53 -6.12 -30.58
CA VAL A 48 10.52 -7.18 -30.42
C VAL A 48 10.19 -7.74 -31.80
N TYR A 49 10.52 -9.01 -32.02
CA TYR A 49 10.31 -9.75 -33.26
C TYR A 49 8.93 -10.40 -33.31
N GLY A 50 8.25 -10.27 -34.45
CA GLY A 50 6.91 -10.82 -34.61
C GLY A 50 5.92 -10.22 -33.61
N PHE A 51 6.13 -8.96 -33.25
CA PHE A 51 5.36 -8.28 -32.23
C PHE A 51 3.91 -8.11 -32.69
N THR A 52 3.00 -8.66 -31.89
CA THR A 52 1.55 -8.50 -32.06
C THR A 52 0.98 -7.87 -30.80
N TYR A 53 0.08 -6.91 -30.98
CA TYR A 53 -0.70 -6.25 -29.93
C TYR A 53 -1.90 -5.58 -30.61
N ASP A 54 -3.12 -5.81 -30.13
CA ASP A 54 -4.34 -5.38 -30.82
C ASP A 54 -4.55 -3.84 -30.85
N GLY A 55 -3.84 -3.09 -29.99
CA GLY A 55 -3.93 -1.64 -29.90
C GLY A 55 -5.10 -1.08 -29.09
N GLN A 56 -5.89 -1.92 -28.41
CA GLN A 56 -7.13 -1.51 -27.74
C GLN A 56 -6.93 -0.94 -26.33
N GLY A 57 -5.75 -1.14 -25.73
CA GLY A 57 -5.43 -0.58 -24.41
C GLY A 57 -5.33 0.96 -24.41
N PRO A 58 -5.95 1.66 -23.44
CA PRO A 58 -6.06 3.13 -23.46
C PRO A 58 -4.78 3.88 -23.07
N LYS A 59 -3.92 3.29 -22.21
CA LYS A 59 -2.67 3.90 -21.71
C LYS A 59 -1.54 2.87 -21.58
N VAL A 60 -1.08 2.35 -22.72
CA VAL A 60 -0.10 1.26 -22.78
C VAL A 60 1.33 1.74 -23.00
N TRP A 61 2.24 1.21 -22.19
CA TRP A 61 3.66 1.59 -22.16
C TRP A 61 4.54 0.36 -21.94
N TRP A 62 5.80 0.43 -22.36
CA TRP A 62 6.81 -0.52 -21.89
C TRP A 62 7.26 -0.14 -20.49
N TRP A 63 7.08 -1.06 -19.55
CA TRP A 63 7.48 -0.94 -18.16
C TRP A 63 8.63 -1.89 -17.83
N GLY A 64 9.50 -1.47 -16.94
CA GLY A 64 10.54 -2.28 -16.30
C GLY A 64 10.19 -2.50 -14.85
N ALA A 65 10.24 -3.75 -14.38
CA ALA A 65 9.87 -4.13 -13.01
C ALA A 65 10.89 -5.11 -12.38
N PRO A 66 10.94 -5.24 -11.04
CA PRO A 66 11.90 -6.11 -10.37
C PRO A 66 11.56 -7.61 -10.47
N SER A 67 10.27 -7.94 -10.66
CA SER A 67 9.79 -9.31 -10.79
C SER A 67 8.57 -9.39 -11.71
N THR A 68 8.11 -10.62 -12.00
CA THR A 68 6.92 -10.92 -12.81
C THR A 68 5.62 -10.85 -12.01
N ASP A 69 5.69 -10.60 -10.71
CA ASP A 69 4.51 -10.39 -9.88
C ASP A 69 3.78 -9.10 -10.31
N ASN A 70 2.47 -9.20 -10.57
CA ASN A 70 1.69 -8.06 -11.05
C ASN A 70 1.62 -6.92 -10.01
N GLY A 71 1.74 -7.24 -8.72
CA GLY A 71 1.89 -6.28 -7.64
C GLY A 71 3.22 -5.53 -7.71
N ASP A 72 4.32 -6.22 -8.00
CA ASP A 72 5.64 -5.61 -8.21
C ASP A 72 5.68 -4.75 -9.47
N ILE A 73 5.13 -5.24 -10.58
CA ILE A 73 5.01 -4.44 -11.83
C ILE A 73 4.19 -3.17 -11.56
N ARG A 74 3.09 -3.28 -10.79
CA ARG A 74 2.25 -2.13 -10.44
C ARG A 74 2.94 -1.15 -9.48
N SER A 75 3.68 -1.64 -8.50
CA SER A 75 4.14 -0.84 -7.36
C SER A 75 5.56 -0.32 -7.48
N GLU A 76 6.43 -1.08 -8.15
CA GLU A 76 7.85 -0.81 -8.36
C GLU A 76 8.22 -0.67 -9.84
N GLY A 77 7.32 -1.08 -10.73
CA GLY A 77 7.51 -0.89 -12.16
C GLY A 77 7.52 0.58 -12.56
N ARG A 78 8.18 0.87 -13.67
CA ARG A 78 8.24 2.21 -14.24
C ARG A 78 8.30 2.17 -15.75
N ARG A 79 7.82 3.23 -16.42
CA ARG A 79 8.03 3.40 -17.87
C ARG A 79 9.52 3.36 -18.17
N ILE A 80 9.94 2.41 -19.01
CA ILE A 80 11.32 2.28 -19.47
C ILE A 80 11.51 2.87 -20.86
N VAL A 81 10.43 3.04 -21.63
CA VAL A 81 10.42 3.69 -22.95
C VAL A 81 9.55 4.95 -22.88
N PRO A 82 10.02 6.12 -23.37
CA PRO A 82 9.31 7.39 -23.21
C PRO A 82 8.08 7.56 -24.11
N GLY A 83 7.80 6.63 -25.02
CA GLY A 83 6.67 6.69 -25.97
C GLY A 83 5.53 5.73 -25.62
N GLN A 84 4.30 6.24 -25.64
CA GLN A 84 3.09 5.43 -25.47
C GLN A 84 2.87 4.58 -26.72
N LEU A 85 2.39 3.35 -26.56
CA LEU A 85 1.86 2.57 -27.67
C LEU A 85 0.43 3.01 -27.95
N THR A 86 0.23 3.73 -29.05
CA THR A 86 -1.08 4.27 -29.46
C THR A 86 -1.65 3.56 -30.70
N ARG A 87 -1.04 2.47 -31.14
CA ARG A 87 -1.47 1.67 -32.29
C ARG A 87 -1.30 0.17 -31.99
N GLY A 88 -2.03 -0.65 -32.73
CA GLY A 88 -1.75 -2.08 -32.79
C GLY A 88 -0.52 -2.42 -33.64
N TYR A 89 -0.02 -3.63 -33.45
CA TYR A 89 1.11 -4.25 -34.15
C TYR A 89 0.65 -5.62 -34.65
N ASP A 90 1.04 -6.00 -35.87
CA ASP A 90 0.60 -7.24 -36.52
C ASP A 90 1.81 -7.99 -37.09
N GLY A 91 2.44 -8.81 -36.24
CA GLY A 91 3.59 -9.66 -36.59
C GLY A 91 4.83 -8.91 -37.11
N GLU A 92 4.96 -7.62 -36.83
CA GLU A 92 6.08 -6.79 -37.31
C GLU A 92 7.27 -6.79 -36.34
N THR A 93 8.42 -6.26 -36.76
CA THR A 93 9.55 -6.02 -35.85
C THR A 93 9.55 -4.57 -35.42
N ALA A 94 9.48 -4.33 -34.11
CA ALA A 94 9.50 -2.99 -33.52
C ALA A 94 10.75 -2.79 -32.66
N THR A 95 11.36 -1.60 -32.77
CA THR A 95 12.56 -1.23 -31.99
C THR A 95 12.18 -0.18 -30.97
N PHE A 96 12.62 -0.36 -29.73
CA PHE A 96 12.36 0.54 -28.63
C PHE A 96 13.66 0.95 -27.95
N THR A 97 13.76 2.23 -27.61
CA THR A 97 14.93 2.82 -26.95
C THR A 97 14.55 3.22 -25.53
N LEU A 98 15.38 2.83 -24.56
CA LEU A 98 15.23 3.18 -23.16
C LEU A 98 15.26 4.71 -22.98
N GLY A 99 14.53 5.20 -21.99
CA GLY A 99 14.55 6.60 -21.59
C GLY A 99 15.90 7.02 -20.99
N ASP A 100 16.15 8.32 -20.95
CA ASP A 100 17.39 8.86 -20.39
C ASP A 100 17.61 8.40 -18.94
N GLY A 101 18.80 7.86 -18.66
CA GLY A 101 19.19 7.41 -17.33
C GLY A 101 18.65 6.04 -16.91
N ILE A 102 18.06 5.28 -17.82
CA ILE A 102 17.57 3.91 -17.58
C ILE A 102 18.53 2.90 -18.23
N THR A 103 18.91 1.85 -17.50
CA THR A 103 19.72 0.74 -18.01
C THR A 103 19.01 -0.61 -17.80
N PHE A 104 19.42 -1.65 -18.53
CA PHE A 104 18.88 -3.00 -18.37
C PHE A 104 19.23 -3.65 -17.02
N ASP A 105 20.16 -3.09 -16.25
CA ASP A 105 20.48 -3.56 -14.90
C ASP A 105 19.46 -3.05 -13.85
N ASP A 106 18.60 -2.11 -14.22
CA ASP A 106 17.67 -1.47 -13.29
C ASP A 106 16.37 -2.26 -13.04
N PHE A 107 16.09 -3.30 -13.84
CA PHE A 107 14.87 -4.09 -13.81
C PHE A 107 15.15 -5.51 -14.29
N SER A 108 14.34 -6.47 -13.83
CA SER A 108 14.46 -7.87 -14.24
C SER A 108 13.33 -8.29 -15.19
N VAL A 109 12.33 -7.46 -15.41
CA VAL A 109 11.18 -7.76 -16.26
C VAL A 109 10.90 -6.59 -17.19
N ILE A 110 10.63 -6.87 -18.47
CA ILE A 110 10.05 -5.91 -19.43
C ILE A 110 8.58 -6.30 -19.64
N SER A 111 7.65 -5.45 -19.23
CA SER A 111 6.20 -5.65 -19.32
C SER A 111 5.55 -4.66 -20.28
N LEU A 112 4.55 -5.13 -21.04
CA LEU A 112 3.63 -4.27 -21.77
C LEU A 112 2.46 -3.89 -20.84
N TRP A 113 2.59 -2.76 -20.17
CA TRP A 113 1.73 -2.38 -19.06
C TRP A 113 0.67 -1.35 -19.45
N CYS A 114 -0.57 -1.58 -19.01
CA CYS A 114 -1.65 -0.61 -19.11
C CYS A 114 -1.84 0.15 -17.79
N GLU A 115 -1.50 1.44 -17.79
CA GLU A 115 -1.60 2.27 -16.59
C GLU A 115 -3.02 2.63 -16.18
N GLU A 116 -3.96 2.63 -17.14
CA GLU A 116 -5.37 2.94 -16.84
C GLU A 116 -6.01 1.82 -16.01
N PHE A 117 -5.67 0.57 -16.35
CA PHE A 117 -6.27 -0.62 -15.74
C PHE A 117 -5.33 -1.34 -14.77
N PHE A 118 -4.09 -0.84 -14.59
CA PHE A 118 -3.06 -1.48 -13.79
C PHE A 118 -2.88 -2.96 -14.12
N ALA A 119 -2.81 -3.25 -15.42
CA ALA A 119 -2.81 -4.60 -15.95
C ALA A 119 -1.56 -4.83 -16.81
N ASP A 120 -0.89 -5.95 -16.57
CA ASP A 120 0.15 -6.47 -17.44
C ASP A 120 -0.48 -7.22 -18.61
N PHE A 121 -0.25 -6.74 -19.84
CA PHE A 121 -0.76 -7.44 -21.03
C PHE A 121 0.16 -8.57 -21.46
N GLY A 122 1.41 -8.57 -20.99
CA GLY A 122 2.41 -9.57 -21.31
C GLY A 122 3.81 -9.06 -20.99
N HIS A 123 4.68 -9.94 -20.51
CA HIS A 123 6.04 -9.59 -20.10
C HIS A 123 7.08 -10.62 -20.50
N VAL A 124 8.35 -10.24 -20.37
CA VAL A 124 9.50 -11.14 -20.43
C VAL A 124 10.42 -10.91 -19.23
N GLU A 125 10.92 -11.98 -18.65
CA GLU A 125 11.93 -11.93 -17.59
C GLU A 125 13.35 -11.95 -18.20
N LEU A 126 14.17 -10.98 -17.83
CA LEU A 126 15.53 -10.78 -18.34
C LEU A 126 16.52 -11.70 -17.64
N GLN A 127 17.43 -12.27 -18.43
CA GLN A 127 18.57 -13.02 -17.92
C GLN A 127 19.86 -12.54 -18.57
N GLN A 128 20.93 -12.47 -17.80
CA GLN A 128 22.25 -12.11 -18.33
C GLN A 128 22.75 -13.19 -19.29
N VAL A 129 23.32 -12.78 -20.42
CA VAL A 129 23.93 -13.67 -21.40
C VAL A 129 25.32 -14.06 -20.89
N ARG A 130 25.42 -15.20 -20.21
CA ARG A 130 26.73 -15.72 -19.78
C ARG A 130 27.55 -16.11 -21.00
N SER A 131 28.75 -15.56 -21.12
CA SER A 131 29.74 -16.02 -22.08
C SER A 131 30.30 -17.37 -21.63
N GLU A 132 29.77 -18.47 -22.15
CA GLU A 132 30.41 -19.78 -22.01
C GLU A 132 31.78 -19.73 -22.70
N THR A 133 32.85 -19.60 -21.90
CA THR A 133 34.20 -19.87 -22.39
C THR A 133 34.41 -21.38 -22.26
N PRO A 134 34.79 -22.11 -23.34
CA PRO A 134 35.01 -23.55 -23.24
C PRO A 134 36.21 -23.82 -22.33
N VAL A 135 36.01 -24.58 -21.26
CA VAL A 135 37.11 -25.08 -20.44
C VAL A 135 37.87 -26.15 -21.25
N PRO A 136 39.19 -26.03 -21.47
CA PRO A 136 39.95 -27.05 -22.18
C PRO A 136 40.13 -28.30 -21.31
N ASP A 137 39.92 -29.43 -21.97
CA ASP A 137 40.08 -30.80 -21.49
C ASP A 137 41.38 -31.02 -20.70
N SER A 138 41.27 -31.58 -19.49
CA SER A 138 42.38 -32.14 -18.70
C SER A 138 41.83 -33.06 -17.60
N PRO A 139 42.59 -34.11 -17.21
CA PRO A 139 42.15 -35.49 -17.37
C PRO A 139 41.47 -36.10 -16.14
N GLN A 140 40.67 -37.14 -16.40
CA GLN A 140 39.95 -37.97 -15.42
C GLN A 140 40.79 -38.47 -14.24
N PRO A 141 40.23 -38.49 -13.01
CA PRO A 141 40.53 -39.50 -12.01
C PRO A 141 39.57 -40.70 -12.11
N GLU A 142 40.12 -41.88 -11.78
CA GLU A 142 39.49 -43.21 -11.71
C GLU A 142 38.35 -43.33 -10.68
N PRO A 143 37.49 -44.38 -10.76
CA PRO A 143 36.27 -44.47 -9.97
C PRO A 143 36.52 -45.02 -8.56
N GLU A 144 36.06 -44.31 -7.53
CA GLU A 144 35.93 -44.84 -6.17
C GLU A 144 34.50 -45.32 -5.88
N ALA A 145 34.43 -46.30 -4.98
CA ALA A 145 33.36 -47.25 -4.70
C ALA A 145 32.15 -46.66 -3.91
N PRO A 146 31.05 -47.42 -3.68
CA PRO A 146 29.77 -46.85 -3.27
C PRO A 146 29.71 -46.44 -1.79
N GLU A 147 28.85 -45.44 -1.53
CA GLU A 147 28.54 -44.81 -0.24
C GLU A 147 28.13 -45.76 0.90
N PRO A 148 28.43 -45.41 2.17
CA PRO A 148 27.71 -45.92 3.32
C PRO A 148 26.56 -44.99 3.76
N GLU A 149 25.50 -45.60 4.27
CA GLU A 149 24.24 -45.02 4.79
C GLU A 149 24.42 -43.98 5.93
N PRO A 150 23.42 -43.10 6.17
CA PRO A 150 23.55 -41.95 7.06
C PRO A 150 23.34 -42.33 8.54
N PRO A 151 24.03 -41.68 9.50
CA PRO A 151 23.64 -41.74 10.90
C PRO A 151 22.69 -40.60 11.30
N ALA A 152 21.92 -40.89 12.33
CA ALA A 152 20.74 -40.17 12.81
C ALA A 152 21.04 -38.88 13.63
N SER A 153 20.01 -38.02 13.63
CA SER A 153 19.56 -37.12 14.71
C SER A 153 20.55 -36.11 15.32
N SER A 154 20.32 -34.83 14.99
CA SER A 154 20.86 -33.63 15.64
C SER A 154 20.44 -33.52 17.13
N PRO A 155 21.28 -32.90 18.00
CA PRO A 155 20.87 -32.52 19.35
C PRO A 155 20.00 -31.24 19.34
N PRO A 156 19.12 -31.04 20.36
CA PRO A 156 18.24 -29.88 20.43
C PRO A 156 18.96 -28.61 20.91
N SER A 157 18.56 -27.47 20.34
CA SER A 157 18.93 -26.12 20.79
C SER A 157 18.31 -25.79 22.17
N PRO A 158 18.93 -24.93 22.99
CA PRO A 158 18.45 -24.61 24.34
C PRO A 158 17.18 -23.75 24.33
N GLU A 159 16.30 -24.01 25.29
CA GLU A 159 15.02 -23.31 25.54
C GLU A 159 15.20 -21.81 25.83
N PRO A 160 14.23 -20.96 25.43
CA PRO A 160 14.19 -19.56 25.82
C PRO A 160 13.76 -19.41 27.30
N SER A 161 14.39 -18.46 27.99
CA SER A 161 13.99 -17.99 29.33
C SER A 161 12.66 -17.22 29.27
N PRO A 162 11.88 -17.17 30.37
CA PRO A 162 10.48 -16.76 30.32
C PRO A 162 10.30 -15.26 30.03
N ALA A 163 9.26 -14.99 29.25
CA ALA A 163 8.76 -13.69 28.86
C ALA A 163 8.63 -12.73 30.05
N GLY A 164 9.16 -11.52 29.89
CA GLY A 164 8.77 -10.37 30.70
C GLY A 164 7.29 -10.05 30.46
N GLU A 165 6.60 -9.58 31.51
CA GLU A 165 5.18 -9.21 31.46
C GLU A 165 4.88 -8.23 30.32
N PRO A 166 3.72 -8.37 29.64
CA PRO A 166 3.30 -7.41 28.62
C PRO A 166 3.08 -6.02 29.22
N ALA A 167 3.46 -4.99 28.45
CA ALA A 167 3.23 -3.61 28.80
C ALA A 167 1.74 -3.35 29.10
N PRO A 168 1.41 -2.55 30.13
CA PRO A 168 0.02 -2.27 30.48
C PRO A 168 -0.68 -1.48 29.36
N ALA A 169 -1.96 -1.78 29.14
CA ALA A 169 -2.82 -1.02 28.25
C ALA A 169 -2.82 0.48 28.62
N PRO A 170 -2.85 1.40 27.64
CA PRO A 170 -2.74 2.83 27.89
C PRO A 170 -3.92 3.32 28.74
N GLY A 171 -3.59 4.03 29.83
CA GLY A 171 -4.56 4.73 30.66
C GLY A 171 -5.12 5.98 29.98
N PRO A 172 -6.07 6.70 30.62
CA PRO A 172 -6.65 7.92 30.05
C PRO A 172 -5.55 8.92 29.73
N ALA A 173 -5.42 9.27 28.45
CA ALA A 173 -4.34 10.10 27.93
C ALA A 173 -4.30 11.47 28.65
N ALA A 174 -3.11 11.85 29.12
CA ALA A 174 -2.83 13.24 29.43
C ALA A 174 -3.01 14.09 28.15
N GLY A 175 -3.36 15.37 28.31
CA GLY A 175 -3.38 16.29 27.17
C GLY A 175 -2.01 16.35 26.50
N ALA A 176 -1.96 16.46 25.17
CA ALA A 176 -0.69 16.63 24.46
C ALA A 176 0.06 17.86 25.01
N ASP A 177 1.31 17.66 25.41
CA ASP A 177 2.21 18.73 25.85
C ASP A 177 3.31 18.95 24.81
N PHE A 178 3.33 20.14 24.19
CA PHE A 178 4.31 20.52 23.18
C PHE A 178 5.38 21.48 23.72
N ASP A 179 5.64 21.51 25.03
CA ASP A 179 6.80 22.20 25.59
C ASP A 179 8.13 21.44 25.30
N LEU A 180 8.29 20.99 24.06
CA LEU A 180 9.47 20.29 23.55
C LEU A 180 10.48 21.32 23.04
N ALA A 181 11.77 21.03 23.06
CA ALA A 181 12.80 22.01 22.72
C ALA A 181 12.78 22.50 21.26
N ASN A 182 12.20 21.75 20.32
CA ASN A 182 12.25 22.08 18.91
C ASN A 182 10.92 21.94 18.15
N CYS A 183 10.78 22.67 17.05
CA CYS A 183 9.68 22.55 16.12
C CYS A 183 10.03 22.93 14.67
N VAL A 184 9.26 22.43 13.71
CA VAL A 184 9.24 22.85 12.30
C VAL A 184 7.82 22.73 11.71
N GLU A 185 7.42 23.68 10.87
CA GLU A 185 6.20 23.56 10.06
C GLU A 185 6.48 22.72 8.82
N LEU A 186 6.11 21.44 8.83
CA LEU A 186 6.24 20.53 7.68
C LEU A 186 5.27 20.90 6.56
N LEU A 187 4.06 21.31 6.94
CA LEU A 187 3.09 21.91 6.04
C LEU A 187 2.62 23.24 6.65
N PRO A 188 3.02 24.40 6.09
CA PRO A 188 2.79 25.70 6.69
C PRO A 188 1.34 25.94 7.12
N GLY A 189 1.12 26.15 8.42
CA GLY A 189 -0.20 26.36 9.03
C GLY A 189 -1.09 25.13 9.19
N TYR A 190 -0.63 23.93 8.79
CA TYR A 190 -1.42 22.69 8.82
C TYR A 190 -0.77 21.54 9.56
N PHE A 191 0.55 21.39 9.53
CA PHE A 191 1.23 20.29 10.19
C PHE A 191 2.59 20.74 10.71
N ASN A 192 2.72 20.75 12.03
CA ASN A 192 3.96 20.96 12.74
C ASN A 192 4.49 19.63 13.28
N LEU A 193 5.81 19.48 13.19
CA LEU A 193 6.57 18.51 13.96
C LEU A 193 7.25 19.25 15.11
N HIS A 194 7.07 18.76 16.32
CA HIS A 194 7.80 19.16 17.52
C HIS A 194 8.70 18.00 17.95
N TRP A 195 9.89 18.27 18.48
CA TRP A 195 10.75 17.21 18.98
C TRP A 195 11.75 17.67 20.05
N GLU A 196 12.15 16.72 20.88
CA GLU A 196 13.29 16.86 21.79
C GLU A 196 14.05 15.54 21.86
N VAL A 197 15.38 15.63 21.83
CA VAL A 197 16.24 14.46 22.06
C VAL A 197 16.53 14.39 23.56
N VAL A 198 16.04 13.35 24.22
CA VAL A 198 16.26 13.11 25.65
C VAL A 198 16.97 11.77 25.80
N ASP A 199 18.19 11.80 26.31
CA ASP A 199 19.08 10.64 26.41
C ASP A 199 19.26 9.91 25.07
N SER A 200 18.67 8.72 24.93
CA SER A 200 18.69 7.88 23.72
C SER A 200 17.33 7.75 23.04
N GLN A 201 16.38 8.62 23.37
CA GLN A 201 15.04 8.65 22.82
C GLN A 201 14.73 10.01 22.18
N LEU A 202 13.82 9.97 21.21
CA LEU A 202 13.17 11.14 20.66
C LEU A 202 11.79 11.25 21.29
N VAL A 203 11.50 12.38 21.93
CA VAL A 203 10.13 12.78 22.26
C VAL A 203 9.60 13.54 21.06
N ILE A 204 8.51 13.06 20.47
CA ILE A 204 7.95 13.56 19.22
C ILE A 204 6.56 14.13 19.51
N GLY A 205 6.29 15.33 18.99
CA GLY A 205 4.99 15.95 18.98
C GLY A 205 4.48 16.15 17.55
N LEU A 206 3.35 15.54 17.21
CA LEU A 206 2.64 15.73 15.94
C LEU A 206 1.44 16.65 16.17
N GLU A 207 1.45 17.83 15.57
CA GLU A 207 0.38 18.82 15.70
C GLU A 207 -0.16 19.17 14.31
N GLY A 208 -1.42 18.87 14.03
CA GLY A 208 -1.98 19.14 12.71
C GLY A 208 -3.47 19.46 12.64
N ARG A 209 -3.83 20.31 11.68
CA ARG A 209 -5.21 20.60 11.27
C ARG A 209 -5.73 19.46 10.40
N VAL A 210 -6.35 18.47 11.02
CA VAL A 210 -6.77 17.22 10.36
C VAL A 210 -8.27 17.18 10.02
N GLY A 211 -9.08 18.00 10.70
CA GLY A 211 -10.55 18.00 10.61
C GLY A 211 -11.18 16.65 10.99
N GLY A 212 -12.50 16.57 11.26
CA GLY A 212 -13.18 15.30 11.56
C GLY A 212 -12.66 14.52 12.77
N ASP A 213 -13.38 13.49 13.24
CA ASP A 213 -13.12 12.88 14.56
C ASP A 213 -12.11 11.75 14.57
N ASN A 214 -12.04 10.96 13.50
CA ASN A 214 -11.14 9.82 13.39
C ASN A 214 -10.01 10.14 12.40
N ARG A 215 -8.81 10.42 12.91
CA ARG A 215 -7.68 10.94 12.14
C ARG A 215 -6.34 10.45 12.64
N TRP A 216 -5.38 10.40 11.73
CA TRP A 216 -3.98 10.11 12.02
C TRP A 216 -3.06 11.15 11.39
N LEU A 217 -1.90 11.30 12.02
CA LEU A 217 -0.73 12.08 11.61
C LEU A 217 0.45 11.11 11.60
N ALA A 218 1.32 11.20 10.61
CA ALA A 218 2.52 10.38 10.54
C ALA A 218 3.75 11.21 10.24
N PHE A 219 4.88 10.78 10.78
CA PHE A 219 6.19 11.35 10.51
C PHE A 219 7.26 10.27 10.57
N GLY A 220 8.27 10.35 9.70
CA GLY A 220 9.46 9.53 9.80
C GLY A 220 10.44 9.80 8.67
N PHE A 221 11.20 8.79 8.26
CA PHE A 221 12.23 8.94 7.25
C PHE A 221 12.15 7.88 6.16
N SER A 222 12.44 8.31 4.93
CA SER A 222 12.71 7.41 3.81
C SER A 222 13.88 6.48 4.09
N ALA A 223 14.09 5.51 3.19
CA ALA A 223 15.14 4.54 3.38
C ALA A 223 16.54 5.10 3.53
N ALA A 224 17.40 4.40 4.29
CA ALA A 224 18.77 4.85 4.55
C ALA A 224 19.60 5.01 3.26
N ASN A 225 19.27 4.24 2.22
CA ASN A 225 19.86 4.33 0.89
C ASN A 225 19.05 5.21 -0.08
N ALA A 226 17.97 5.84 0.37
CA ALA A 226 17.17 6.72 -0.47
C ALA A 226 18.01 7.91 -0.93
N THR A 227 17.79 8.32 -2.17
CA THR A 227 18.42 9.52 -2.77
C THR A 227 17.46 10.71 -2.83
N ASP A 228 16.18 10.48 -2.51
CA ASP A 228 15.13 11.49 -2.41
C ASP A 228 14.03 11.07 -1.41
N VAL A 229 13.15 12.02 -1.04
CA VAL A 229 11.92 11.81 -0.28
C VAL A 229 11.07 10.76 -1.00
N THR A 230 10.93 9.59 -0.38
CA THR A 230 10.21 8.43 -0.90
C THR A 230 9.43 7.76 0.22
N MET A 231 8.12 7.53 0.02
CA MET A 231 7.27 6.88 1.02
C MET A 231 7.53 5.36 1.10
N PRO A 232 7.56 4.58 0.00
CA PRO A 232 7.96 3.18 0.06
C PRO A 232 9.36 2.99 0.65
N GLY A 233 9.50 1.98 1.49
CA GLY A 233 10.66 1.70 2.30
C GLY A 233 10.88 2.67 3.45
N SER A 234 9.93 3.55 3.82
CA SER A 234 10.12 4.43 4.99
C SER A 234 9.80 3.73 6.30
N ASP A 235 10.45 4.20 7.37
CA ASP A 235 10.13 3.88 8.75
C ASP A 235 9.53 5.14 9.40
N VAL A 236 8.31 5.02 9.91
CA VAL A 236 7.50 6.15 10.38
C VAL A 236 6.79 5.83 11.69
N VAL A 237 6.55 6.87 12.49
CA VAL A 237 5.55 6.81 13.56
C VAL A 237 4.22 7.31 13.05
N VAL A 238 3.14 6.70 13.51
CA VAL A 238 1.76 7.09 13.23
C VAL A 238 1.03 7.30 14.54
N GLY A 239 0.57 8.52 14.79
CA GLY A 239 -0.23 8.89 15.95
C GLY A 239 -1.60 9.39 15.54
N GLY A 240 -2.63 9.08 16.32
CA GLY A 240 -3.99 9.47 15.96
C GLY A 240 -5.01 9.44 17.07
N MET A 241 -6.26 9.68 16.69
CA MET A 241 -7.44 9.63 17.56
C MET A 241 -8.59 8.89 16.88
N ILE A 242 -9.28 8.04 17.64
CA ILE A 242 -10.47 7.29 17.24
C ILE A 242 -11.49 7.41 18.36
N GLY A 243 -12.67 7.96 18.08
CA GLY A 243 -13.74 8.05 19.09
C GLY A 243 -13.38 8.86 20.35
N GLY A 244 -12.37 9.74 20.27
CA GLY A 244 -11.85 10.52 21.40
C GLY A 244 -10.71 9.86 22.18
N GLU A 245 -10.37 8.62 21.87
CA GLU A 245 -9.22 7.90 22.43
C GLU A 245 -8.04 7.93 21.46
N CYS A 246 -6.81 7.83 21.97
CA CYS A 246 -5.61 8.01 21.16
C CYS A 246 -4.79 6.75 21.03
N PHE A 247 -4.02 6.73 19.94
CA PHE A 247 -3.13 5.64 19.61
C PHE A 247 -1.83 6.19 19.04
N ALA A 248 -0.76 5.41 19.16
CA ALA A 248 0.50 5.65 18.49
C ALA A 248 1.19 4.31 18.21
N PHE A 249 1.70 4.14 17.00
CA PHE A 249 2.44 2.96 16.58
C PHE A 249 3.58 3.33 15.62
N ASP A 250 4.65 2.54 15.58
CA ASP A 250 5.62 2.53 14.48
C ASP A 250 5.12 1.69 13.31
N TYR A 251 5.51 2.10 12.12
CA TYR A 251 5.10 1.53 10.84
C TYR A 251 6.29 1.46 9.89
N MET A 252 6.45 0.31 9.26
CA MET A 252 7.24 0.15 8.05
C MET A 252 6.35 0.25 6.81
N LEU A 253 6.70 1.15 5.90
CA LEU A 253 5.99 1.41 4.64
C LEU A 253 6.59 0.59 3.50
N GLN A 254 6.45 -0.74 3.49
CA GLN A 254 7.15 -1.58 2.50
C GLN A 254 6.72 -1.29 1.06
N SER A 255 5.45 -0.97 0.83
CA SER A 255 4.92 -0.65 -0.50
C SER A 255 3.79 0.38 -0.42
N ARG A 256 3.07 0.59 -1.53
CA ARG A 256 1.86 1.44 -1.56
C ARG A 256 0.57 0.67 -1.21
N LEU A 257 0.68 -0.63 -0.96
CA LEU A 257 -0.45 -1.46 -0.54
C LEU A 257 -0.72 -1.21 0.94
N GLN A 258 -1.98 -1.24 1.34
CA GLN A 258 -2.31 -1.24 2.76
C GLN A 258 -1.90 -2.56 3.39
N CYS A 259 -1.65 -2.54 4.71
CA CYS A 259 -1.18 -3.70 5.44
C CYS A 259 -1.97 -4.97 5.12
N SER A 260 -1.27 -5.95 4.55
CA SER A 260 -1.65 -7.35 4.48
C SER A 260 -0.90 -8.07 5.59
N TYR A 261 -1.60 -8.36 6.67
CA TYR A 261 -1.05 -9.09 7.80
C TYR A 261 -0.90 -10.60 7.47
N THR A 262 -1.64 -11.15 6.48
CA THR A 262 -1.42 -12.51 5.97
C THR A 262 -0.07 -12.61 5.30
N GLU A 263 0.14 -11.71 4.33
CA GLU A 263 1.31 -11.73 3.46
C GLU A 263 2.49 -11.00 4.12
N ARG A 264 2.24 -10.35 5.27
CA ARG A 264 3.19 -9.53 6.02
C ARG A 264 3.84 -8.48 5.11
N GLY A 265 2.98 -7.74 4.42
CA GLY A 265 3.31 -6.87 3.30
C GLY A 265 2.51 -5.57 3.29
N GLY A 266 3.11 -4.47 2.82
CA GLY A 266 2.43 -3.19 2.61
C GLY A 266 2.79 -2.11 3.63
N VAL A 267 1.84 -1.23 3.93
CA VAL A 267 1.94 -0.19 4.97
C VAL A 267 1.40 -0.74 6.26
N CYS A 268 2.27 -1.36 7.05
CA CYS A 268 1.90 -2.08 8.26
C CYS A 268 2.51 -1.44 9.50
N PRO A 269 1.83 -1.51 10.66
CA PRO A 269 2.55 -1.36 11.91
C PRO A 269 3.53 -2.52 12.05
N ASP A 270 4.61 -2.35 12.79
CA ASP A 270 5.69 -3.35 12.82
C ASP A 270 5.24 -4.69 13.42
N PHE A 271 4.34 -4.64 14.42
CA PHE A 271 3.68 -5.84 14.96
C PHE A 271 2.84 -6.57 13.91
N GLY A 272 2.37 -5.87 12.88
CA GLY A 272 1.64 -6.47 11.78
C GLY A 272 2.51 -7.27 10.82
N LEU A 273 3.77 -6.88 10.70
CA LEU A 273 4.77 -7.58 9.89
C LEU A 273 5.38 -8.76 10.66
N SER A 274 5.63 -8.58 11.95
CA SER A 274 6.29 -9.57 12.81
C SER A 274 5.32 -10.58 13.43
N GLY A 275 4.06 -10.17 13.69
CA GLY A 275 3.11 -10.90 14.53
C GLY A 275 3.42 -10.80 16.03
N ASP A 276 4.36 -9.95 16.44
CA ASP A 276 4.79 -9.76 17.82
C ASP A 276 4.51 -8.31 18.28
N PRO A 277 3.57 -8.09 19.22
CA PRO A 277 3.28 -6.76 19.77
C PRO A 277 4.50 -6.04 20.37
N ALA A 278 5.54 -6.77 20.78
CA ALA A 278 6.78 -6.17 21.30
C ALA A 278 7.61 -5.45 20.22
N THR A 279 7.26 -5.64 18.94
CA THR A 279 7.86 -4.88 17.83
C THR A 279 7.31 -3.46 17.69
N ASN A 280 6.35 -3.05 18.52
CA ASN A 280 6.02 -1.63 18.66
C ASN A 280 6.87 -1.00 19.77
N GLN A 281 7.80 -0.12 19.40
CA GLN A 281 8.67 0.62 20.31
C GLN A 281 8.28 2.09 20.51
N VAL A 282 7.12 2.47 19.97
CA VAL A 282 6.51 3.77 20.23
C VAL A 282 5.70 3.75 21.53
N GLU A 283 5.94 4.72 22.42
CA GLU A 283 5.12 4.93 23.62
C GLU A 283 4.26 6.19 23.47
N LEU A 284 2.94 6.06 23.58
CA LEU A 284 2.03 7.20 23.60
C LEU A 284 2.11 7.93 24.94
N LEU A 285 2.51 9.21 24.92
CA LEU A 285 2.56 10.06 26.12
C LEU A 285 1.24 10.78 26.37
N GLY A 286 0.56 11.20 25.29
CA GLY A 286 -0.64 12.02 25.41
C GLY A 286 -1.17 12.48 24.06
N CYS A 287 -2.38 13.03 24.08
CA CYS A 287 -2.99 13.61 22.91
C CYS A 287 -4.05 14.63 23.31
N SER A 288 -4.40 15.52 22.39
CA SER A 288 -5.57 16.36 22.56
C SER A 288 -6.13 16.75 21.21
N LYS A 289 -7.42 17.07 21.19
CA LYS A 289 -8.05 17.59 19.98
C LYS A 289 -8.92 18.79 20.34
N VAL A 290 -8.71 19.91 19.64
CA VAL A 290 -9.48 21.14 19.80
C VAL A 290 -9.96 21.60 18.43
N GLY A 291 -11.28 21.56 18.22
CA GLY A 291 -11.87 21.84 16.91
C GLY A 291 -11.34 20.89 15.84
N GLU A 292 -10.62 21.44 14.86
CA GLU A 292 -10.04 20.68 13.74
C GLU A 292 -8.56 20.29 13.96
N VAL A 293 -7.95 20.71 15.07
CA VAL A 293 -6.55 20.44 15.36
C VAL A 293 -6.41 19.23 16.27
N LEU A 294 -5.64 18.24 15.81
CA LEU A 294 -5.21 17.07 16.56
C LEU A 294 -3.75 17.25 16.95
N ALA A 295 -3.45 16.87 18.19
CA ALA A 295 -2.14 16.90 18.80
C ALA A 295 -1.86 15.54 19.42
N VAL A 296 -0.72 14.93 19.09
CA VAL A 296 -0.27 13.65 19.65
C VAL A 296 1.19 13.76 20.06
N THR A 297 1.51 13.29 21.27
CA THR A 297 2.87 13.25 21.80
C THR A 297 3.25 11.82 22.13
N LEU A 298 4.42 11.39 21.69
CA LEU A 298 4.90 10.02 21.80
C LEU A 298 6.42 9.97 21.96
N THR A 299 6.97 8.84 22.37
CA THR A 299 8.42 8.58 22.36
C THR A 299 8.77 7.52 21.32
N ARG A 300 10.00 7.58 20.84
CA ARG A 300 10.61 6.56 19.98
C ARG A 300 12.12 6.44 20.29
N PRO A 301 12.70 5.24 20.35
CA PRO A 301 14.15 5.06 20.38
C PRO A 301 14.85 5.72 19.18
N LEU A 302 16.07 6.23 19.37
CA LEU A 302 16.87 6.78 18.26
C LEU A 302 17.50 5.68 17.38
N ALA A 303 17.91 4.59 18.01
CA ALA A 303 18.47 3.44 17.32
C ALA A 303 17.35 2.52 16.83
N ALA A 304 17.63 1.76 15.77
CA ALA A 304 16.78 0.65 15.36
C ALA A 304 16.65 -0.36 16.52
N SER A 305 15.42 -0.67 16.89
CA SER A 305 15.10 -1.58 17.98
C SER A 305 14.85 -3.01 17.48
N ASP A 306 14.44 -3.17 16.22
CA ASP A 306 14.24 -4.46 15.56
C ASP A 306 14.56 -4.44 14.05
N ALA A 307 14.06 -5.43 13.29
CA ALA A 307 14.34 -5.62 11.87
C ALA A 307 13.54 -4.69 10.93
N TRP A 308 12.46 -4.10 11.43
CA TRP A 308 11.58 -3.17 10.70
C TRP A 308 11.94 -1.72 11.01
N ASP A 309 12.59 -1.53 12.14
CA ASP A 309 13.01 -0.26 12.68
C ASP A 309 14.33 0.26 12.07
N ARG A 310 14.50 1.57 11.98
CA ARG A 310 15.72 2.21 11.42
C ARG A 310 16.23 3.33 12.31
N ALA A 311 17.55 3.48 12.34
CA ALA A 311 18.14 4.62 13.03
C ALA A 311 17.74 5.93 12.30
N TRP A 312 17.12 6.86 13.03
CA TRP A 312 16.76 8.16 12.46
C TRP A 312 17.96 9.11 12.50
N PRO A 313 18.33 9.74 11.37
CA PRO A 313 19.50 10.60 11.31
C PRO A 313 19.26 11.91 12.07
N LEU A 314 20.23 12.29 12.90
CA LEU A 314 20.24 13.55 13.63
C LEU A 314 21.09 14.64 12.97
N ASP A 315 21.69 14.37 11.81
CA ASP A 315 22.66 15.26 11.14
C ASP A 315 22.10 15.90 9.87
N GLY A 316 20.80 15.73 9.61
CA GLY A 316 20.15 16.24 8.39
C GLY A 316 20.40 15.43 7.14
N SER A 317 21.05 14.27 7.23
CA SER A 317 21.30 13.40 6.07
C SER A 317 20.03 12.73 5.51
N GLY A 318 19.03 12.52 6.36
CA GLY A 318 17.78 11.82 6.00
C GLY A 318 16.76 12.66 5.22
N PHE A 319 15.88 11.95 4.53
CA PHE A 319 14.73 12.51 3.84
C PHE A 319 13.47 12.28 4.68
N PRO A 320 12.90 13.31 5.30
CA PRO A 320 11.72 13.14 6.11
C PRO A 320 10.49 12.89 5.24
N VAL A 321 9.62 12.03 5.74
CA VAL A 321 8.29 11.77 5.20
C VAL A 321 7.24 12.12 6.24
N TRP A 322 6.11 12.61 5.79
CA TRP A 322 4.96 12.89 6.64
C TRP A 322 3.69 12.75 5.83
N ALA A 323 2.60 12.48 6.52
CA ALA A 323 1.30 12.41 5.92
C ALA A 323 0.22 12.59 6.99
N VAL A 324 -0.99 12.91 6.54
CA VAL A 324 -2.18 12.96 7.38
C VAL A 324 -3.32 12.25 6.68
N GLY A 325 -4.20 11.62 7.44
CA GLY A 325 -5.31 10.89 6.83
C GLY A 325 -6.42 10.49 7.79
N PRO A 326 -7.47 9.83 7.26
CA PRO A 326 -8.58 9.33 8.03
C PRO A 326 -8.24 7.99 8.68
N VAL A 327 -8.92 7.66 9.76
CA VAL A 327 -8.97 6.29 10.29
C VAL A 327 -10.31 5.66 9.93
N SER A 328 -10.26 4.37 9.60
CA SER A 328 -11.41 3.60 9.14
C SER A 328 -12.57 3.57 10.16
N GLU A 329 -13.82 3.65 9.67
CA GLU A 329 -15.00 3.30 10.46
C GLU A 329 -14.89 1.86 10.99
N GLY A 330 -15.16 1.65 12.27
CA GLY A 330 -15.04 0.35 12.95
C GLY A 330 -13.65 0.07 13.55
N SER A 331 -12.64 0.90 13.28
CA SER A 331 -11.35 0.79 13.96
C SER A 331 -11.47 1.11 15.46
N ASN A 332 -10.52 0.61 16.23
CA ASN A 332 -10.32 0.96 17.63
C ASN A 332 -8.84 1.36 17.86
N VAL A 333 -8.51 1.86 19.05
CA VAL A 333 -7.14 2.35 19.35
C VAL A 333 -6.08 1.27 19.46
N THR A 334 -6.47 0.00 19.68
CA THR A 334 -5.53 -1.13 19.68
C THR A 334 -5.24 -1.66 18.28
N GLU A 335 -6.16 -1.46 17.34
CA GLU A 335 -6.07 -1.91 15.95
C GLU A 335 -6.54 -0.79 15.00
N PRO A 336 -5.78 0.32 14.90
CA PRO A 336 -6.14 1.41 14.01
C PRO A 336 -5.90 1.02 12.56
N VAL A 337 -6.98 0.88 11.79
CA VAL A 337 -6.86 0.76 10.33
C VAL A 337 -6.68 2.16 9.74
N VAL A 338 -5.42 2.58 9.66
CA VAL A 338 -4.97 3.84 9.03
C VAL A 338 -5.00 3.72 7.52
N LEU A 339 -5.31 4.83 6.86
CA LEU A 339 -5.81 4.85 5.49
C LEU A 339 -4.94 5.72 4.58
N TYR A 340 -5.38 5.93 3.34
CA TYR A 340 -4.77 6.88 2.40
C TYR A 340 -4.63 8.31 2.96
N HIS A 341 -3.64 9.01 2.42
CA HIS A 341 -3.34 10.41 2.77
C HIS A 341 -3.71 11.41 1.65
N ARG A 342 -4.65 11.05 0.77
CA ARG A 342 -5.18 11.94 -0.27
C ARG A 342 -6.49 12.57 0.19
N ILE A 343 -6.42 13.36 1.27
CA ILE A 343 -7.59 14.04 1.84
C ILE A 343 -7.57 15.53 1.56
N GLN A 344 -8.77 16.11 1.44
CA GLN A 344 -8.95 17.55 1.44
C GLN A 344 -9.01 18.05 2.89
N LEU A 345 -8.04 18.89 3.28
CA LEU A 345 -8.08 19.56 4.57
C LEU A 345 -8.92 20.86 4.51
N PRO A 346 -9.57 21.27 5.62
CA PRO A 346 -10.28 22.54 5.71
C PRO A 346 -9.39 23.73 5.35
N GLY A 347 -9.80 24.54 4.38
CA GLY A 347 -9.08 25.74 3.96
C GLY A 347 -7.91 25.53 2.98
N LEU A 348 -7.55 24.27 2.68
CA LEU A 348 -6.51 23.92 1.71
C LEU A 348 -7.12 23.83 0.31
N ALA A 349 -6.36 24.07 -0.77
CA ALA A 349 -6.86 23.83 -2.13
C ALA A 349 -6.86 22.32 -2.47
N ALA A 350 -7.68 21.89 -3.43
CA ALA A 350 -7.77 20.47 -3.83
C ALA A 350 -6.50 19.91 -4.48
N GLU A 351 -5.64 20.78 -5.00
CA GLU A 351 -4.38 20.43 -5.65
C GLU A 351 -3.19 20.37 -4.68
N GLU A 352 -3.36 20.80 -3.42
CA GLU A 352 -2.29 20.83 -2.42
C GLU A 352 -2.18 19.48 -1.70
N SER A 353 -1.01 18.84 -1.82
CA SER A 353 -0.71 17.58 -1.13
C SER A 353 -0.60 17.77 0.38
N VAL A 354 -1.17 16.82 1.12
CA VAL A 354 -1.13 16.78 2.60
C VAL A 354 -0.07 15.80 3.12
N HIS A 355 0.88 15.48 2.27
CA HIS A 355 1.99 14.55 2.51
C HIS A 355 3.30 15.15 2.00
N ALA A 356 4.43 14.55 2.37
CA ALA A 356 5.75 14.99 1.95
C ALA A 356 5.89 15.05 0.42
N PRO A 357 6.54 16.09 -0.14
CA PRO A 357 6.75 16.23 -1.56
C PRO A 357 7.81 15.23 -2.03
N VAL A 358 7.37 14.17 -2.70
CA VAL A 358 8.25 13.16 -3.29
C VAL A 358 9.12 13.80 -4.38
N GLY A 359 10.42 13.50 -4.38
CA GLY A 359 11.32 13.96 -5.44
C GLY A 359 11.81 15.41 -5.32
N GLN A 360 11.67 16.05 -4.15
CA GLN A 360 12.04 17.46 -3.95
C GLN A 360 13.24 17.68 -3.04
N GLY A 361 13.90 16.61 -2.60
CA GLY A 361 15.14 16.70 -1.83
C GLY A 361 14.99 17.42 -0.49
N TYR A 362 13.81 17.44 0.11
CA TYR A 362 13.60 18.04 1.43
C TYR A 362 14.51 17.35 2.47
N ARG A 363 15.09 18.12 3.38
CA ARG A 363 15.95 17.63 4.48
C ARG A 363 15.51 18.23 5.80
N LEU A 364 15.68 17.45 6.86
CA LEU A 364 15.45 17.91 8.23
C LEU A 364 16.57 17.41 9.13
N ASP A 365 17.21 18.36 9.81
CA ASP A 365 18.23 18.09 10.83
C ASP A 365 17.56 18.11 12.21
N LEU A 366 17.38 16.92 12.80
CA LEU A 366 16.81 16.77 14.14
C LEU A 366 17.81 17.12 15.26
N GLY A 367 19.11 17.20 14.97
CA GLY A 367 20.14 17.65 15.91
C GLY A 367 20.29 19.17 15.94
N ALA A 368 19.87 19.87 14.87
CA ALA A 368 19.82 21.32 14.82
C ALA A 368 18.69 21.85 15.71
N ALA A 369 19.01 22.86 16.52
CA ALA A 369 18.02 23.52 17.36
C ALA A 369 17.10 24.42 16.52
N SER A 370 15.80 24.21 16.61
CA SER A 370 14.76 25.07 16.01
C SER A 370 13.69 25.34 17.05
N PRO A 371 13.70 26.45 17.79
CA PRO A 371 12.88 26.60 19.00
C PRO A 371 11.37 26.59 18.72
N PRO A 372 10.52 26.19 19.68
CA PRO A 372 9.07 26.01 19.48
C PRO A 372 8.34 27.28 19.09
N SER A 373 8.86 28.43 19.55
CA SER A 373 8.34 29.75 19.20
C SER A 373 8.45 30.08 17.71
N SER A 374 9.14 29.26 16.91
CA SER A 374 9.22 29.45 15.46
C SER A 374 8.02 28.86 14.70
N CYS A 375 7.28 27.94 15.29
CA CYS A 375 6.09 27.36 14.67
C CYS A 375 4.84 28.09 15.11
N ARG A 376 3.88 28.19 14.19
CA ARG A 376 2.54 28.65 14.49
C ARG A 376 1.84 27.65 15.45
N PRO A 377 1.35 28.08 16.63
CA PRO A 377 0.80 27.17 17.64
C PRO A 377 -0.65 26.80 17.32
N LEU A 378 -0.86 25.78 16.48
CA LEU A 378 -2.16 25.44 15.88
C LEU A 378 -3.21 25.10 16.95
N LEU A 379 -2.84 24.32 17.95
CA LEU A 379 -3.73 23.84 19.02
C LEU A 379 -4.16 25.01 19.92
N ALA A 380 -3.23 25.88 20.29
CA ALA A 380 -3.51 27.07 21.10
C ALA A 380 -4.43 28.05 20.34
N GLU A 381 -4.20 28.25 19.04
CA GLU A 381 -5.07 29.06 18.19
C GLU A 381 -6.49 28.49 18.09
N ALA A 382 -6.63 27.16 18.01
CA ALA A 382 -7.93 26.51 17.96
C ALA A 382 -8.72 26.65 19.28
N GLY A 383 -8.03 26.77 20.41
CA GLY A 383 -8.64 26.93 21.74
C GLY A 383 -8.94 28.38 22.14
N ALA A 384 -8.52 29.37 21.36
CA ALA A 384 -8.71 30.79 21.71
C ALA A 384 -10.20 31.22 21.59
N PRO A 385 -10.74 32.00 22.55
CA PRO A 385 -12.12 32.49 22.47
C PRO A 385 -12.32 33.40 21.25
N ALA A 386 -13.31 33.06 20.42
CA ALA A 386 -13.50 33.65 19.09
C ALA A 386 -13.80 35.16 19.11
N GLY A 387 -12.96 35.95 18.41
CA GLY A 387 -13.15 37.39 18.19
C GLY A 387 -12.95 37.86 16.73
N ALA A 388 -12.82 36.95 15.76
CA ALA A 388 -12.62 37.27 14.34
C ALA A 388 -13.37 36.27 13.45
N PRO A 389 -13.83 36.66 12.25
CA PRO A 389 -14.62 35.80 11.39
C PRO A 389 -13.77 34.61 10.94
N THR A 390 -14.27 33.40 11.23
CA THR A 390 -13.71 32.14 10.75
C THR A 390 -13.71 32.16 9.22
N PRO A 391 -12.56 32.03 8.53
CA PRO A 391 -12.56 31.68 7.12
C PRO A 391 -13.13 30.27 7.02
N GLY A 392 -14.36 30.18 6.51
CA GLY A 392 -15.05 28.96 6.10
C GLY A 392 -14.84 27.76 7.01
N ALA A 393 -15.73 27.57 7.99
CA ALA A 393 -16.04 26.21 8.43
C ALA A 393 -16.23 25.38 7.15
N ALA A 394 -15.31 24.46 6.88
CA ALA A 394 -15.46 23.57 5.76
C ALA A 394 -16.83 22.91 5.94
N PRO A 395 -17.72 22.95 4.92
CA PRO A 395 -18.95 22.21 5.03
C PRO A 395 -18.56 20.76 5.36
N ALA A 396 -19.22 20.18 6.37
CA ALA A 396 -19.17 18.75 6.59
C ALA A 396 -19.22 18.07 5.21
N ALA A 397 -18.26 17.18 4.94
CA ALA A 397 -18.11 16.53 3.65
C ALA A 397 -19.51 16.23 3.09
N ALA A 398 -19.83 16.82 1.94
CA ALA A 398 -21.16 16.67 1.36
C ALA A 398 -21.53 15.18 1.40
N PRO A 399 -22.73 14.81 1.86
CA PRO A 399 -23.12 13.40 1.92
C PRO A 399 -22.88 12.83 0.53
N ARG A 400 -21.89 11.94 0.42
CA ARG A 400 -21.61 11.25 -0.83
C ARG A 400 -22.90 10.56 -1.23
N THR A 401 -23.23 10.64 -2.51
CA THR A 401 -24.46 10.12 -3.09
C THR A 401 -24.77 8.75 -2.48
N PRO A 402 -25.97 8.54 -1.91
CA PRO A 402 -26.33 7.22 -1.40
C PRO A 402 -26.10 6.20 -2.50
N VAL A 403 -25.31 5.18 -2.19
CA VAL A 403 -25.12 4.06 -3.09
C VAL A 403 -26.46 3.41 -3.34
N ALA A 404 -26.65 2.83 -4.53
CA ALA A 404 -27.89 2.16 -4.87
C ALA A 404 -28.33 1.23 -3.75
N THR A 405 -29.64 1.19 -3.47
CA THR A 405 -30.22 0.20 -2.56
C THR A 405 -30.91 -0.86 -3.40
N LEU A 406 -30.49 -2.11 -3.25
CA LEU A 406 -31.12 -3.25 -3.91
C LEU A 406 -32.19 -3.83 -2.97
N SER A 407 -33.45 -3.67 -3.34
CA SER A 407 -34.62 -4.17 -2.59
C SER A 407 -35.51 -5.02 -3.48
N GLY A 408 -36.17 -6.04 -2.91
CA GLY A 408 -37.06 -6.92 -3.68
C GLY A 408 -36.33 -7.85 -4.66
N VAL A 409 -35.03 -8.03 -4.47
CA VAL A 409 -34.14 -8.88 -5.26
C VAL A 409 -33.86 -10.15 -4.46
N ALA A 410 -34.05 -11.32 -5.07
CA ALA A 410 -33.74 -12.61 -4.43
C ALA A 410 -32.36 -13.17 -4.84
N GLU A 411 -31.81 -12.70 -5.96
CA GLU A 411 -30.53 -13.18 -6.52
C GLU A 411 -29.56 -12.01 -6.70
N PHE A 412 -28.35 -12.17 -6.16
CA PHE A 412 -27.29 -11.17 -6.14
C PHE A 412 -26.07 -11.71 -6.91
N ASN A 413 -25.77 -11.12 -8.06
CA ASN A 413 -24.54 -11.36 -8.79
C ASN A 413 -23.43 -10.53 -8.19
N VAL A 414 -22.47 -11.17 -7.54
CA VAL A 414 -21.34 -10.53 -6.85
C VAL A 414 -20.10 -10.63 -7.73
N THR A 415 -19.60 -9.51 -8.21
CA THR A 415 -18.34 -9.39 -8.97
C THR A 415 -17.41 -8.40 -8.27
N GLU A 416 -16.16 -8.33 -8.71
CA GLU A 416 -15.24 -7.25 -8.37
C GLU A 416 -15.36 -6.12 -9.40
N GLY A 417 -15.06 -4.87 -9.01
CA GLY A 417 -14.89 -3.77 -9.95
C GLY A 417 -14.35 -2.50 -9.29
N ALA A 418 -13.99 -1.51 -10.12
CA ALA A 418 -13.47 -0.22 -9.66
C ALA A 418 -14.45 0.51 -8.72
N ASN A 419 -13.94 1.26 -7.73
CA ASN A 419 -14.79 1.83 -6.66
C ASN A 419 -14.73 3.37 -6.48
N PRO A 420 -14.96 4.16 -7.55
CA PRO A 420 -14.86 5.63 -7.49
C PRO A 420 -15.86 6.29 -6.52
N ASN A 421 -16.94 5.61 -6.13
CA ASN A 421 -18.00 6.12 -5.24
C ASN A 421 -18.11 5.33 -3.93
N TYR A 422 -17.05 4.60 -3.54
CA TYR A 422 -17.12 3.64 -2.44
C TYR A 422 -17.65 4.29 -1.15
N PRO A 423 -18.70 3.72 -0.53
CA PRO A 423 -19.40 4.37 0.57
C PRO A 423 -18.72 4.29 1.92
N ASN A 424 -17.76 3.38 2.09
CA ASN A 424 -16.96 3.23 3.30
C ASN A 424 -15.51 3.66 3.08
N PRO A 425 -15.25 4.88 2.58
CA PRO A 425 -13.91 5.25 2.17
C PRO A 425 -12.91 5.13 3.33
N PRO A 426 -11.67 4.70 3.01
CA PRO A 426 -11.25 4.19 1.72
C PRO A 426 -11.73 2.78 1.46
N GLY A 427 -11.83 2.51 0.16
CA GLY A 427 -11.62 1.19 -0.40
C GLY A 427 -10.38 1.22 -1.31
N TRP A 428 -9.99 0.07 -1.83
CA TRP A 428 -8.67 -0.17 -2.42
C TRP A 428 -8.55 0.17 -3.91
N GLY A 429 -9.38 1.10 -4.40
CA GLY A 429 -9.59 1.28 -5.83
C GLY A 429 -10.53 0.24 -6.45
N VAL A 430 -10.84 -0.85 -5.73
CA VAL A 430 -11.81 -1.89 -6.09
C VAL A 430 -12.75 -2.21 -4.93
N SER A 431 -13.95 -2.68 -5.24
CA SER A 431 -14.96 -3.15 -4.28
C SER A 431 -15.84 -4.20 -4.93
N TYR A 432 -16.70 -4.85 -4.15
CA TYR A 432 -17.75 -5.68 -4.71
C TYR A 432 -18.77 -4.83 -5.48
N HIS A 433 -19.02 -5.25 -6.71
CA HIS A 433 -20.16 -4.82 -7.51
C HIS A 433 -21.24 -5.88 -7.39
N ILE A 434 -22.43 -5.48 -6.96
CA ILE A 434 -23.57 -6.39 -6.82
C ILE A 434 -24.66 -5.97 -7.78
N ASN A 435 -25.05 -6.85 -8.69
CA ASN A 435 -25.97 -6.57 -9.79
C ASN A 435 -25.56 -5.30 -10.57
N GLN A 436 -24.27 -5.20 -10.91
CA GLN A 436 -23.65 -4.08 -11.63
C GLN A 436 -23.68 -2.73 -10.90
N GLN A 437 -24.08 -2.71 -9.62
CA GLN A 437 -23.97 -1.53 -8.79
C GLN A 437 -22.71 -1.64 -7.95
N GLU A 438 -21.92 -0.57 -7.91
CA GLU A 438 -20.78 -0.46 -7.02
C GLU A 438 -21.27 -0.47 -5.57
N SER A 439 -20.85 -1.44 -4.75
CA SER A 439 -21.08 -1.48 -3.30
C SER A 439 -22.49 -1.07 -2.77
N PRO A 440 -23.60 -1.59 -3.34
CA PRO A 440 -24.95 -1.18 -2.97
C PRO A 440 -25.33 -1.59 -1.56
N VAL A 441 -26.26 -0.87 -0.96
CA VAL A 441 -26.94 -1.36 0.25
C VAL A 441 -27.89 -2.48 -0.17
N LEU A 442 -27.77 -3.67 0.44
CA LEU A 442 -28.69 -4.77 0.21
C LEU A 442 -29.84 -4.69 1.22
N SER A 443 -31.08 -4.72 0.76
CA SER A 443 -32.26 -4.76 1.63
C SER A 443 -32.90 -6.14 1.54
N VAL A 444 -32.80 -6.89 2.64
CA VAL A 444 -33.24 -8.28 2.75
C VAL A 444 -34.26 -8.44 3.87
N VAL A 445 -35.03 -9.53 3.84
CA VAL A 445 -36.15 -9.78 4.74
C VAL A 445 -35.96 -11.12 5.44
N ARG A 446 -36.09 -11.15 6.77
CA ARG A 446 -36.00 -12.37 7.57
C ARG A 446 -37.00 -13.43 7.09
N GLY A 447 -36.55 -14.67 7.00
CA GLY A 447 -37.33 -15.81 6.50
C GLY A 447 -37.47 -15.88 4.99
N THR A 448 -36.85 -14.96 4.23
CA THR A 448 -36.81 -14.99 2.76
C THR A 448 -35.47 -15.59 2.30
N PRO A 449 -35.45 -16.61 1.41
CA PRO A 449 -34.21 -17.15 0.89
C PRO A 449 -33.62 -16.24 -0.20
N TYR A 450 -32.30 -16.06 -0.15
CA TYR A 450 -31.51 -15.30 -1.11
C TYR A 450 -30.37 -16.16 -1.66
N THR A 451 -29.98 -15.91 -2.90
CA THR A 451 -28.82 -16.56 -3.54
C THR A 451 -27.81 -15.50 -3.95
N PHE A 452 -26.56 -15.64 -3.49
CA PHE A 452 -25.43 -14.85 -3.98
C PHE A 452 -24.63 -15.71 -4.96
N ARG A 453 -24.57 -15.26 -6.21
CA ARG A 453 -23.76 -15.85 -7.27
C ARG A 453 -22.42 -15.13 -7.28
N VAL A 454 -21.44 -15.70 -6.59
CA VAL A 454 -20.13 -15.07 -6.37
C VAL A 454 -19.16 -15.40 -7.50
N MET A 455 -18.66 -14.36 -8.14
CA MET A 455 -17.84 -14.36 -9.35
C MET A 455 -16.67 -13.37 -9.22
N ALA A 456 -16.12 -13.23 -8.01
CA ALA A 456 -15.08 -12.25 -7.68
C ALA A 456 -13.66 -12.83 -7.66
N GLY A 457 -13.48 -14.07 -8.12
CA GLY A 457 -12.18 -14.74 -8.14
C GLY A 457 -11.67 -15.16 -6.74
N PRO A 458 -10.63 -16.02 -6.70
CA PRO A 458 -10.13 -16.60 -5.45
C PRO A 458 -9.52 -15.59 -4.48
N ASN A 459 -9.11 -14.42 -4.97
CA ASN A 459 -8.53 -13.35 -4.14
C ASN A 459 -9.61 -12.52 -3.40
N HIS A 460 -10.87 -12.68 -3.77
CA HIS A 460 -11.97 -11.95 -3.13
C HIS A 460 -13.14 -12.84 -2.67
N PRO A 461 -12.91 -13.80 -1.74
CA PRO A 461 -13.98 -14.63 -1.21
C PRO A 461 -15.00 -13.81 -0.41
N PHE A 462 -16.28 -14.00 -0.72
CA PHE A 462 -17.39 -13.20 -0.20
C PHE A 462 -17.99 -13.79 1.07
N TYR A 463 -18.34 -12.96 2.04
CA TYR A 463 -19.09 -13.41 3.21
C TYR A 463 -19.96 -12.31 3.81
N LEU A 464 -20.92 -12.72 4.63
CA LEU A 464 -21.84 -11.89 5.39
C LEU A 464 -21.44 -11.90 6.86
N THR A 465 -21.39 -10.72 7.46
CA THR A 465 -20.76 -10.51 8.76
C THR A 465 -21.34 -9.31 9.53
N ASP A 466 -21.16 -9.29 10.85
CA ASP A 466 -21.38 -8.11 11.69
C ASP A 466 -20.22 -7.08 11.67
N SER A 467 -19.10 -7.36 10.99
CA SER A 467 -17.96 -6.44 10.86
C SER A 467 -18.04 -5.55 9.63
N ILE A 468 -17.97 -4.22 9.85
CA ILE A 468 -17.83 -3.24 8.77
C ILE A 468 -16.44 -3.26 8.12
N VAL A 469 -15.45 -3.90 8.76
CA VAL A 469 -14.05 -3.93 8.30
C VAL A 469 -13.82 -5.12 7.39
N GLY A 470 -14.32 -6.31 7.71
CA GLY A 470 -14.03 -7.52 6.93
C GLY A 470 -12.59 -8.01 7.08
N GLY A 471 -12.03 -8.68 6.06
CA GLY A 471 -10.60 -9.04 6.01
C GLY A 471 -10.21 -10.24 6.88
N GLY A 472 -11.16 -11.07 7.29
CA GLY A 472 -10.81 -12.39 7.82
C GLY A 472 -10.07 -12.35 9.15
N SER A 473 -8.96 -13.11 9.21
CA SER A 473 -8.08 -13.25 10.38
C SER A 473 -7.55 -11.93 10.95
N PHE A 474 -7.71 -10.80 10.26
CA PHE A 474 -7.15 -9.49 10.64
C PHE A 474 -8.15 -8.47 11.15
N SER A 475 -9.46 -8.71 11.03
CA SER A 475 -10.45 -8.06 11.91
C SER A 475 -10.72 -8.89 13.17
N GLY A 476 -9.86 -9.91 13.39
CA GLY A 476 -10.05 -10.92 14.42
C GLY A 476 -11.21 -11.83 14.08
N PHE A 477 -11.19 -12.54 12.95
CA PHE A 477 -12.21 -13.53 12.50
C PHE A 477 -12.81 -14.40 13.61
N ALA A 478 -12.06 -14.66 14.69
CA ALA A 478 -12.54 -15.37 15.87
C ALA A 478 -13.65 -14.65 16.67
N ASN A 479 -13.73 -13.33 16.59
CA ASN A 479 -14.71 -12.46 17.26
C ASN A 479 -15.79 -11.95 16.31
N GLU A 480 -15.67 -12.24 15.02
CA GLU A 480 -16.63 -11.85 13.99
C GLU A 480 -17.73 -12.91 13.86
N THR A 481 -18.98 -12.48 13.76
CA THR A 481 -20.09 -13.41 13.53
C THR A 481 -20.33 -13.56 12.04
N ILE A 482 -20.09 -14.75 11.50
CA ILE A 482 -20.36 -15.07 10.08
C ILE A 482 -21.81 -15.55 9.92
N TYR A 483 -22.56 -14.85 9.08
CA TYR A 483 -23.96 -15.18 8.78
C TYR A 483 -24.11 -15.99 7.48
N GLY A 484 -23.10 -16.01 6.63
CA GLY A 484 -23.06 -16.80 5.39
C GLY A 484 -21.79 -16.54 4.58
N GLY A 485 -21.43 -17.46 3.69
CA GLY A 485 -20.20 -17.38 2.89
C GLY A 485 -18.95 -17.81 3.68
N GLY A 486 -17.79 -17.29 3.29
CA GLY A 486 -16.50 -17.59 3.93
C GLY A 486 -15.36 -17.66 2.93
N GLU A 487 -14.22 -18.20 3.34
CA GLU A 487 -13.00 -18.29 2.51
C GLU A 487 -13.19 -19.09 1.21
N GLU A 488 -14.14 -20.01 1.18
CA GLU A 488 -14.48 -20.84 0.01
C GLU A 488 -15.46 -20.15 -0.96
N ALA A 489 -16.07 -19.04 -0.56
CA ALA A 489 -17.14 -18.40 -1.32
C ALA A 489 -16.58 -17.48 -2.41
N HIS A 490 -15.87 -18.09 -3.37
CA HIS A 490 -15.30 -17.42 -4.54
C HIS A 490 -15.54 -18.22 -5.82
N GLY A 491 -15.61 -17.55 -6.97
CA GLY A 491 -15.83 -18.21 -8.26
C GLY A 491 -15.55 -17.30 -9.45
N THR A 492 -15.76 -17.82 -10.67
CA THR A 492 -15.67 -17.07 -11.93
C THR A 492 -17.04 -16.93 -12.58
N GLU A 493 -17.15 -16.19 -13.68
CA GLU A 493 -18.42 -16.05 -14.41
C GLU A 493 -18.92 -17.40 -14.97
N GLU A 494 -17.99 -18.24 -15.41
CA GLU A 494 -18.24 -19.60 -15.94
C GLU A 494 -18.56 -20.61 -14.84
N ALA A 495 -17.93 -20.46 -13.67
CA ALA A 495 -18.06 -21.34 -12.52
C ALA A 495 -18.28 -20.52 -11.23
N PRO A 496 -19.49 -19.95 -11.05
CA PRO A 496 -19.80 -19.13 -9.88
C PRO A 496 -19.90 -20.01 -8.62
N PHE A 497 -19.51 -19.46 -7.48
CA PHE A 497 -19.91 -20.04 -6.19
C PHE A 497 -21.34 -19.60 -5.87
N LEU A 498 -22.19 -20.55 -5.52
CA LEU A 498 -23.58 -20.27 -5.14
C LEU A 498 -23.72 -20.32 -3.63
N LEU A 499 -23.83 -19.14 -3.01
CA LEU A 499 -24.13 -19.00 -1.59
C LEU A 499 -25.64 -18.85 -1.41
N GLU A 500 -26.29 -19.87 -0.86
CA GLU A 500 -27.68 -19.77 -0.40
C GLU A 500 -27.70 -19.26 1.04
N TRP A 501 -28.47 -18.21 1.29
CA TRP A 501 -28.58 -17.59 2.62
C TRP A 501 -30.02 -17.20 2.91
N MET A 502 -30.47 -17.47 4.14
CA MET A 502 -31.79 -17.06 4.61
C MET A 502 -31.63 -16.39 5.98
N PRO A 503 -31.74 -15.06 6.08
CA PRO A 503 -31.67 -14.37 7.36
C PRO A 503 -32.79 -14.87 8.28
N ASP A 504 -32.46 -15.17 9.52
CA ASP A 504 -33.40 -15.69 10.51
C ASP A 504 -33.67 -14.68 11.64
N ALA A 505 -34.41 -15.11 12.67
CA ALA A 505 -34.75 -14.25 13.81
C ALA A 505 -33.54 -13.81 14.65
N THR A 506 -32.37 -14.43 14.48
CA THR A 506 -31.13 -14.07 15.18
C THR A 506 -30.22 -13.16 14.35
N THR A 507 -30.54 -12.99 13.07
CA THR A 507 -29.80 -12.10 12.16
C THR A 507 -30.05 -10.64 12.58
N PRO A 508 -29.01 -9.83 12.83
CA PRO A 508 -29.12 -8.40 13.18
C PRO A 508 -29.81 -7.57 12.10
N ASP A 509 -30.37 -6.40 12.48
CA ASP A 509 -30.98 -5.45 11.53
C ASP A 509 -29.95 -4.82 10.56
N LEU A 510 -28.68 -4.81 10.96
CA LEU A 510 -27.57 -4.33 10.15
C LEU A 510 -26.45 -5.36 10.16
N LEU A 511 -26.09 -5.79 8.96
CA LEU A 511 -24.94 -6.61 8.66
C LEU A 511 -24.11 -5.93 7.57
N TYR A 512 -23.00 -6.57 7.22
CA TYR A 512 -22.12 -6.18 6.15
C TYR A 512 -21.84 -7.39 5.28
N TYR A 513 -21.57 -7.14 4.01
CA TYR A 513 -20.92 -8.11 3.15
C TYR A 513 -19.48 -7.67 2.95
N GLN A 514 -18.54 -8.60 3.04
CA GLN A 514 -17.11 -8.30 3.01
C GLN A 514 -16.32 -9.39 2.30
N CYS A 515 -15.02 -9.13 2.13
CA CYS A 515 -14.05 -10.08 1.62
C CYS A 515 -13.27 -10.69 2.78
N THR A 516 -13.06 -12.00 2.81
CA THR A 516 -12.30 -12.66 3.90
C THR A 516 -10.80 -12.38 3.83
N ILE A 517 -10.30 -11.87 2.70
CA ILE A 517 -8.88 -11.54 2.52
C ILE A 517 -8.65 -10.03 2.67
N HIS A 518 -9.49 -9.23 2.01
CA HIS A 518 -9.32 -7.78 1.91
C HIS A 518 -10.31 -7.04 2.81
N MET A 519 -9.79 -6.18 3.67
CA MET A 519 -10.62 -5.27 4.47
C MET A 519 -11.36 -4.27 3.55
N LYS A 520 -12.60 -3.93 3.89
CA LYS A 520 -13.41 -2.89 3.22
C LYS A 520 -13.56 -3.10 1.71
N LEU A 521 -13.92 -4.32 1.33
CA LEU A 521 -14.27 -4.63 -0.05
C LEU A 521 -15.77 -4.52 -0.31
N GLY A 522 -16.61 -4.64 0.71
CA GLY A 522 -18.06 -4.58 0.58
C GLY A 522 -18.73 -3.50 1.42
N TRP A 523 -20.04 -3.63 1.64
CA TRP A 523 -20.84 -2.60 2.29
C TRP A 523 -21.98 -3.19 3.13
N ARG A 524 -23.10 -2.49 3.25
CA ARG A 524 -24.14 -2.76 4.24
C ARG A 524 -25.22 -3.69 3.68
N VAL A 525 -25.70 -4.57 4.55
CA VAL A 525 -26.92 -5.35 4.41
C VAL A 525 -27.90 -4.88 5.49
N GLN A 526 -29.03 -4.32 5.09
CA GLN A 526 -30.14 -3.98 5.96
C GLN A 526 -31.14 -5.13 5.98
N VAL A 527 -31.39 -5.67 7.16
CA VAL A 527 -32.29 -6.79 7.38
C VAL A 527 -33.58 -6.27 8.03
N ALA A 528 -34.71 -6.53 7.39
CA ALA A 528 -36.02 -6.15 7.89
C ALA A 528 -36.85 -7.39 8.27
N ASP A 529 -37.87 -7.19 9.11
CA ASP A 529 -38.90 -8.20 9.35
C ASP A 529 -39.88 -8.27 8.17
N ALA A 530 -40.48 -9.46 7.99
CA ALA A 530 -41.44 -9.75 6.92
C ALA A 530 -42.82 -9.14 7.12
#